data_AF-A0A1Y5FA85-F1
#
_entry.id   AF-A0A1Y5FA85-F1
#
_cell.length_a   1.000
_cell.length_b   1.000
_cell.length_c   1.000
_cell.angle_alpha   90.00
_cell.angle_beta   90.00
_cell.angle_gamma   90.00
#
_symmetry.space_group_name_H-M   'P 1'
#
loop_
_entity.id
_entity.type
_entity.pdbx_description
1 polymer ?
#
loop_
_entity_poly.entity_id
_entity_poly.type
_entity_poly.pdbx_seq_one_letter_code
_entity_poly.pdbx_strand_id
1 'polypeptide(L)'
;MKRIFTLLLLVLTQVSMADCQVLLNKVNTCVDYKWTSGPYLNSRGQRNFSELEVKFFMKDDASESPIKIDGIKVYPWMIMAGMQHGTRPVQTTALTNGSYLVSEIFLRKMMGHWEIRFGEDSDDFDPQNDDHILGKFIIK
;
A
#
# COMPACT_ATOMS: atom_id res chain seq x y z
N MET A 1 43.75 -21.13 41.23
CA MET A 1 42.82 -21.52 40.14
C MET A 1 41.97 -20.31 39.79
N LYS A 2 42.27 -19.66 38.65
CA LYS A 2 41.60 -18.43 38.20
C LYS A 2 40.24 -18.80 37.58
N ARG A 3 39.14 -18.42 38.24
CA ARG A 3 37.81 -18.44 37.62
C ARG A 3 37.61 -17.10 36.92
N ILE A 4 37.89 -17.07 35.62
CA ILE A 4 37.50 -15.96 34.75
C ILE A 4 36.04 -16.25 34.38
N PHE A 5 35.11 -15.57 35.06
CA PHE A 5 33.70 -15.54 34.67
C PHE A 5 33.59 -14.53 33.52
N THR A 6 33.71 -15.02 32.29
CA THR A 6 33.48 -14.22 31.09
C THR A 6 31.98 -13.96 31.00
N LEU A 7 31.53 -12.81 31.48
CA LEU A 7 30.18 -12.30 31.20
C LEU A 7 30.14 -11.93 29.71
N LEU A 8 29.61 -12.84 28.89
CA LEU A 8 29.31 -12.58 27.49
C LEU A 8 28.08 -11.66 27.47
N LEU A 9 28.32 -10.35 27.36
CA LEU A 9 27.28 -9.35 27.14
C LEU A 9 26.68 -9.61 25.74
N LEU A 10 25.61 -10.40 25.67
CA LEU A 10 24.78 -10.52 24.47
C LEU A 10 24.03 -9.19 24.32
N VAL A 11 24.66 -8.23 23.63
CA VAL A 11 23.94 -7.07 23.10
C VAL A 11 23.10 -7.60 21.95
N LEU A 12 21.90 -8.09 22.28
CA LEU A 12 20.81 -8.23 21.32
C LEU A 12 20.43 -6.83 20.87
N THR A 13 21.13 -6.30 19.86
CA THR A 13 20.64 -5.19 19.07
C THR A 13 19.32 -5.63 18.45
N GLN A 14 18.20 -5.23 19.06
CA GLN A 14 16.90 -5.32 18.42
C GLN A 14 16.94 -4.36 17.24
N VAL A 15 17.24 -4.89 16.06
CA VAL A 15 17.06 -4.15 14.81
C VAL A 15 15.56 -4.04 14.63
N SER A 16 14.96 -2.98 15.16
CA SER A 16 13.55 -2.66 14.93
C SER A 16 13.43 -2.20 13.48
N MET A 17 13.15 -3.15 12.57
CA MET A 17 12.76 -2.78 11.21
C MET A 17 11.31 -2.31 11.24
N ALA A 18 11.01 -1.29 10.43
CA ALA A 18 9.65 -0.80 10.28
C ALA A 18 8.73 -1.89 9.69
N ASP A 19 7.48 -1.95 10.13
CA ASP A 19 6.54 -2.97 9.67
C ASP A 19 5.91 -2.52 8.34
N CYS A 20 6.56 -2.92 7.25
CA CYS A 20 6.20 -2.49 5.91
C CYS A 20 5.05 -3.35 5.35
N GLN A 21 3.81 -2.84 5.35
CA GLN A 21 2.69 -3.57 4.75
C GLN A 21 2.86 -3.75 3.23
N VAL A 22 3.32 -2.70 2.52
CA VAL A 22 3.63 -2.76 1.08
C VAL A 22 4.94 -2.02 0.81
N LEU A 23 5.91 -2.71 0.22
CA LEU A 23 7.16 -2.10 -0.24
C LEU A 23 7.02 -1.62 -1.69
N LEU A 24 7.34 -0.36 -1.94
CA LEU A 24 7.45 0.22 -3.27
C LEU A 24 8.89 -0.01 -3.80
N ASN A 25 9.09 -1.14 -4.47
CA ASN A 25 10.42 -1.71 -4.74
C ASN A 25 11.38 -0.78 -5.49
N LYS A 26 10.86 0.14 -6.32
CA LYS A 26 11.69 1.05 -7.12
C LYS A 26 12.13 2.33 -6.38
N VAL A 27 11.55 2.64 -5.22
CA VAL A 27 11.73 3.95 -4.55
C VAL A 27 12.10 3.87 -3.07
N ASN A 28 12.39 2.69 -2.52
CA ASN A 28 12.72 2.45 -1.09
C ASN A 28 11.70 3.05 -0.10
N THR A 29 10.42 3.06 -0.49
CA THR A 29 9.31 3.60 0.29
C THR A 29 8.38 2.48 0.72
N CYS A 30 7.95 2.51 1.97
CA CYS A 30 6.88 1.67 2.48
C CYS A 30 5.55 2.39 2.46
N VAL A 31 4.48 1.63 2.24
CA VAL A 31 3.10 2.07 2.40
C VAL A 31 2.47 1.27 3.52
N ASP A 32 1.97 2.00 4.50
CA ASP A 32 1.02 1.50 5.50
C ASP A 32 -0.38 1.96 5.07
N TYR A 33 -1.37 1.09 5.21
CA TYR A 33 -2.71 1.37 4.70
C TYR A 33 -3.79 0.89 5.66
N LYS A 34 -4.92 1.59 5.65
CA LYS A 34 -6.09 1.27 6.45
C LYS A 34 -7.37 1.66 5.71
N TRP A 35 -8.31 0.73 5.60
CA TRP A 35 -9.65 1.05 5.13
C TRP A 35 -10.36 1.90 6.19
N THR A 36 -10.76 3.12 5.81
CA THR A 36 -11.58 4.00 6.66
C THR A 36 -13.07 3.77 6.41
N SER A 37 -13.41 3.28 5.22
CA SER A 37 -14.76 2.86 4.83
C SER A 37 -14.68 1.74 3.79
N GLY A 38 -15.24 0.56 4.05
CA GLY A 38 -15.11 -0.61 3.18
C GLY A 38 -13.99 -1.57 3.61
N PRO A 39 -13.46 -2.41 2.70
CA PRO A 39 -13.73 -2.44 1.25
C PRO A 39 -15.14 -2.97 0.94
N TYR A 40 -15.92 -2.22 0.15
CA TYR A 40 -17.26 -2.64 -0.26
C TYR A 40 -17.22 -3.38 -1.60
N LEU A 41 -17.38 -4.70 -1.57
CA LEU A 41 -17.56 -5.51 -2.77
C LEU A 41 -19.03 -5.47 -3.22
N ASN A 42 -19.37 -4.48 -4.05
CA ASN A 42 -20.74 -4.20 -4.47
C ASN A 42 -21.34 -5.35 -5.30
N SER A 43 -22.48 -5.88 -4.87
CA SER A 43 -23.32 -6.76 -5.69
C SER A 43 -24.14 -5.95 -6.71
N ARG A 44 -24.90 -6.64 -7.57
CA ARG A 44 -25.78 -5.97 -8.55
C ARG A 44 -26.73 -5.00 -7.83
N GLY A 45 -26.73 -3.73 -8.26
CA GLY A 45 -27.59 -2.67 -7.72
C GLY A 45 -27.00 -1.87 -6.56
N GLN A 46 -25.88 -2.30 -5.96
CA GLN A 46 -25.18 -1.55 -4.91
C GLN A 46 -24.18 -0.55 -5.50
N ARG A 47 -24.05 0.63 -4.88
CA ARG A 47 -23.15 1.72 -5.30
C ARG A 47 -22.46 2.38 -4.11
N ASN A 48 -21.82 1.57 -3.28
CA ASN A 48 -21.02 2.03 -2.15
C ASN A 48 -19.58 2.29 -2.61
N PHE A 49 -19.04 3.46 -2.26
CA PHE A 49 -17.64 3.79 -2.48
C PHE A 49 -16.83 3.49 -1.22
N SER A 50 -15.65 2.91 -1.41
CA SER A 50 -14.70 2.63 -0.33
C SER A 50 -13.70 3.76 -0.21
N GLU A 51 -13.08 3.85 0.96
CA GLU A 51 -12.07 4.83 1.31
C GLU A 51 -10.90 4.15 2.00
N LEU A 52 -9.70 4.51 1.56
CA LEU A 52 -8.43 3.94 2.01
C LEU A 52 -7.51 5.07 2.44
N GLU A 53 -7.10 5.09 3.70
CA GLU A 53 -6.01 5.95 4.14
C GLU A 53 -4.68 5.24 3.86
N VAL A 54 -3.72 5.97 3.27
CA VAL A 54 -2.37 5.49 2.98
C VAL A 54 -1.32 6.44 3.58
N LYS A 55 -0.35 5.87 4.29
CA LYS A 55 0.81 6.57 4.87
C LYS A 55 2.06 6.06 4.16
N PHE A 56 2.87 6.97 3.63
CA PHE A 56 4.17 6.65 3.05
C PHE A 56 5.26 6.95 4.07
N PHE A 57 6.27 6.11 4.16
CA PHE A 57 7.46 6.32 5.01
C PHE A 57 8.67 5.60 4.41
N MET A 58 9.87 6.00 4.80
CA MET A 58 11.09 5.33 4.32
C MET A 58 11.20 3.93 4.91
N LYS A 59 11.59 2.94 4.11
CA LYS A 59 11.71 1.54 4.56
C LYS A 59 12.58 1.38 5.81
N ASP A 60 13.67 2.14 5.88
CA ASP A 60 14.67 2.06 6.94
C ASP A 60 14.36 3.00 8.13
N ASP A 61 13.21 3.68 8.12
CA ASP A 61 12.78 4.55 9.20
C ASP A 61 11.90 3.80 10.21
N ALA A 62 12.53 3.34 11.30
CA ALA A 62 11.86 2.66 12.41
C ALA A 62 10.80 3.53 13.12
N SER A 63 10.80 4.85 12.94
CA SER A 63 9.77 5.74 13.48
C SER A 63 8.52 5.81 12.60
N GLU A 64 8.58 5.28 11.38
CA GLU A 64 7.53 5.35 10.36
C GLU A 64 6.97 6.75 10.15
N SER A 65 7.87 7.75 10.16
CA SER A 65 7.51 9.15 10.00
C SER A 65 6.90 9.37 8.60
N PRO A 66 5.71 9.99 8.51
CA PRO A 66 5.08 10.24 7.22
C PRO A 66 5.97 11.09 6.31
N ILE A 67 6.16 10.63 5.07
CA ILE A 67 6.82 11.39 4.02
C ILE A 67 5.79 11.82 2.98
N LYS A 68 5.98 13.03 2.45
CA LYS A 68 5.26 13.47 1.26
C LYS A 68 5.79 12.71 0.06
N ILE A 69 4.89 12.15 -0.74
CA ILE A 69 5.24 11.59 -2.04
C ILE A 69 4.52 12.35 -3.15
N ASP A 70 5.29 12.80 -4.12
CA ASP A 70 4.80 13.40 -5.35
C ASP A 70 4.93 12.35 -6.47
N GLY A 71 3.94 12.28 -7.36
CA GLY A 71 4.02 11.40 -8.53
C GLY A 71 3.67 9.93 -8.28
N ILE A 72 2.97 9.59 -7.18
CA ILE A 72 2.39 8.25 -7.00
C ILE A 72 0.87 8.33 -7.01
N LYS A 73 0.25 7.44 -7.79
CA LYS A 73 -1.20 7.25 -7.88
C LYS A 73 -1.60 5.86 -7.41
N VAL A 74 -2.86 5.77 -6.98
CA VAL A 74 -3.47 4.53 -6.48
C VAL A 74 -4.52 4.05 -7.48
N TYR A 75 -4.42 2.78 -7.87
CA TYR A 75 -5.25 2.17 -8.91
C TYR A 75 -5.91 0.90 -8.38
N PRO A 76 -7.22 0.91 -8.10
CA PRO A 76 -7.99 -0.30 -7.87
C PRO A 76 -8.11 -1.08 -9.18
N TRP A 77 -7.73 -2.35 -9.15
CA TRP A 77 -7.60 -3.18 -10.34
C TRP A 77 -8.14 -4.59 -10.11
N MET A 78 -9.09 -5.01 -10.92
CA MET A 78 -9.66 -6.36 -10.88
C MET A 78 -8.87 -7.28 -11.80
N ILE A 79 -8.46 -8.44 -11.27
CA ILE A 79 -7.91 -9.54 -12.04
C ILE A 79 -8.92 -10.68 -12.11
N MET A 80 -9.24 -11.11 -13.33
CA MET A 80 -10.10 -12.27 -13.63
C MET A 80 -9.42 -13.17 -14.66
N ALA A 81 -9.94 -14.38 -14.85
CA ALA A 81 -9.44 -15.26 -15.90
C ALA A 81 -9.65 -14.62 -17.28
N GLY A 82 -8.54 -14.27 -17.96
CA GLY A 82 -8.55 -13.71 -19.32
C GLY A 82 -9.01 -12.26 -19.45
N MET A 83 -9.31 -11.57 -18.34
CA MET A 83 -9.75 -10.17 -18.35
C MET A 83 -9.26 -9.44 -17.10
N GLN A 84 -8.96 -8.16 -17.25
CA GLN A 84 -8.67 -7.27 -16.14
C GLN A 84 -9.18 -5.87 -16.43
N HIS A 85 -9.52 -5.13 -15.38
CA HIS A 85 -9.94 -3.74 -15.55
C HIS A 85 -9.78 -2.96 -14.24
N GLY A 86 -9.61 -1.65 -14.38
CA GLY A 86 -9.58 -0.73 -13.24
C GLY A 86 -10.94 -0.12 -12.95
N THR A 87 -10.96 0.70 -11.91
CA THR A 87 -12.09 1.62 -11.62
C THR A 87 -11.59 3.04 -11.65
N ARG A 88 -12.32 3.93 -12.31
CA ARG A 88 -12.06 5.38 -12.33
C ARG A 88 -13.40 6.13 -12.27
N PRO A 89 -13.44 7.32 -11.64
CA PRO A 89 -12.33 8.01 -10.97
C PRO A 89 -12.03 7.44 -9.58
N VAL A 90 -10.80 7.67 -9.12
CA VAL A 90 -10.36 7.55 -7.73
C VAL A 90 -9.71 8.88 -7.39
N GLN A 91 -10.03 9.43 -6.22
CA GLN A 91 -9.47 10.70 -5.77
C GLN A 91 -8.44 10.46 -4.68
N THR A 92 -7.42 11.31 -4.61
CA THR A 92 -6.39 11.24 -3.57
C THR A 92 -6.25 12.63 -2.96
N THR A 93 -6.47 12.71 -1.66
CA THR A 93 -6.47 13.97 -0.90
C THR A 93 -5.47 13.88 0.24
N ALA A 94 -4.54 14.83 0.34
CA ALA A 94 -3.62 14.88 1.47
C ALA A 94 -4.35 15.22 2.78
N LEU A 95 -3.97 14.55 3.87
CA LEU A 95 -4.50 14.77 5.22
C LEU A 95 -3.50 15.55 6.08
N THR A 96 -3.98 16.12 7.18
CA THR A 96 -3.15 16.95 8.08
C THR A 96 -2.10 16.16 8.87
N ASN A 97 -2.26 14.83 8.98
CA ASN A 97 -1.32 13.92 9.65
C ASN A 97 -0.19 13.42 8.72
N GLY A 98 -0.13 13.88 7.47
CA GLY A 98 0.87 13.44 6.47
C GLY A 98 0.46 12.17 5.70
N SER A 99 -0.66 11.54 6.04
CA SER A 99 -1.27 10.48 5.24
C SER A 99 -2.06 11.06 4.05
N TYR A 100 -2.58 10.18 3.21
CA TYR A 100 -3.45 10.52 2.10
C TYR A 100 -4.73 9.69 2.17
N LEU A 101 -5.87 10.33 1.94
CA LEU A 101 -7.16 9.64 1.76
C LEU A 101 -7.38 9.36 0.28
N VAL A 102 -7.51 8.09 -0.06
CA VAL A 102 -7.90 7.60 -1.38
C VAL A 102 -9.39 7.29 -1.33
N SER A 103 -10.20 8.02 -2.08
CA SER A 103 -11.67 7.94 -2.07
C SER A 103 -12.26 7.62 -3.44
N GLU A 104 -13.57 7.42 -3.49
CA GLU A 104 -14.31 7.01 -4.70
C GLU A 104 -13.89 5.63 -5.24
N ILE A 105 -13.32 4.77 -4.37
CA ILE A 105 -12.93 3.41 -4.75
C ILE A 105 -14.19 2.55 -4.93
N PHE A 106 -14.59 2.31 -6.17
CA PHE A 106 -15.77 1.49 -6.49
C PHE A 106 -15.39 0.06 -6.84
N LEU A 107 -15.62 -0.90 -5.94
CA LEU A 107 -15.29 -2.30 -6.18
C LEU A 107 -16.55 -3.11 -6.47
N ARG A 108 -16.54 -3.91 -7.54
CA ARG A 108 -17.66 -4.80 -7.89
C ARG A 108 -17.33 -6.25 -7.52
N LYS A 109 -18.28 -6.96 -6.92
CA LYS A 109 -18.15 -8.39 -6.64
C LYS A 109 -18.19 -9.19 -7.95
N MET A 110 -17.06 -9.81 -8.31
CA MET A 110 -16.86 -10.57 -9.55
C MET A 110 -15.95 -11.79 -9.29
N MET A 111 -15.86 -12.72 -10.24
CA MET A 111 -15.05 -13.94 -10.11
C MET A 111 -13.56 -13.65 -10.39
N GLY A 112 -12.82 -13.41 -9.32
CA GLY A 112 -11.38 -13.09 -9.34
C GLY A 112 -11.02 -12.34 -8.05
N HIS A 113 -10.01 -11.47 -8.11
CA HIS A 113 -9.60 -10.67 -6.96
C HIS A 113 -9.32 -9.22 -7.34
N TRP A 114 -9.50 -8.34 -6.36
CA TRP A 114 -9.12 -6.94 -6.49
C TRP A 114 -7.74 -6.71 -5.90
N GLU A 115 -6.99 -5.83 -6.55
CA GLU A 115 -5.71 -5.31 -6.08
C GLU A 115 -5.82 -3.79 -5.93
N ILE A 116 -5.09 -3.26 -4.96
CA ILE A 116 -4.73 -1.85 -4.94
C ILE A 116 -3.28 -1.76 -5.41
N ARG A 117 -3.08 -1.13 -6.57
CA ARG A 117 -1.77 -0.96 -7.22
C ARG A 117 -1.29 0.47 -7.01
N PHE A 118 -0.02 0.63 -6.63
CA PHE A 118 0.67 1.91 -6.57
C PHE A 118 1.52 2.06 -7.83
N GLY A 119 1.35 3.17 -8.53
CA GLY A 119 2.00 3.43 -9.81
C GLY A 119 2.48 4.86 -9.92
N GLU A 120 3.35 5.12 -10.89
CA GLU A 120 3.78 6.48 -11.21
C GLU A 120 2.62 7.30 -11.81
N ASP A 121 2.56 8.58 -11.44
CA ASP A 121 1.67 9.54 -12.09
C ASP A 121 2.27 9.98 -13.44
N SER A 122 2.08 9.14 -14.45
CA SER A 122 2.56 9.35 -15.81
C SER A 122 1.51 8.95 -16.83
N ASP A 123 1.50 9.63 -17.98
CA ASP A 123 0.65 9.26 -19.13
C ASP A 123 1.03 7.89 -19.71
N ASP A 124 2.28 7.46 -19.51
CA ASP A 124 2.80 6.16 -19.94
C ASP A 124 2.57 5.04 -18.91
N PHE A 125 1.98 5.35 -17.75
CA PHE A 125 1.69 4.33 -16.74
C PHE A 125 0.56 3.41 -17.21
N ASP A 126 0.87 2.12 -17.30
CA ASP A 126 -0.10 1.08 -17.63
C ASP A 126 -0.38 0.24 -16.38
N PRO A 127 -1.55 0.39 -15.74
CA PRO A 127 -1.92 -0.42 -14.60
C PRO A 127 -2.08 -1.90 -14.93
N GLN A 128 -2.11 -2.32 -16.21
CA GLN A 128 -2.12 -3.72 -16.63
C GLN A 128 -0.71 -4.33 -16.69
N ASN A 129 0.32 -3.52 -16.91
CA ASN A 129 1.71 -3.98 -16.97
C ASN A 129 2.32 -4.04 -15.56
N ASP A 130 2.57 -5.25 -15.05
CA ASP A 130 3.14 -5.45 -13.71
C ASP A 130 4.53 -4.81 -13.56
N ASP A 131 5.29 -4.61 -14.65
CA ASP A 131 6.58 -3.92 -14.62
C ASP A 131 6.46 -2.43 -14.32
N HIS A 132 5.28 -1.81 -14.54
CA HIS A 132 5.04 -0.40 -14.25
C HIS A 132 4.61 -0.20 -12.78
N ILE A 133 4.19 -1.26 -12.08
CA ILE A 133 3.70 -1.20 -10.70
C ILE A 133 4.87 -1.04 -9.72
N LEU A 134 4.75 -0.06 -8.83
CA LEU A 134 5.74 0.19 -7.76
C LEU A 134 5.57 -0.79 -6.59
N GLY A 135 4.31 -1.09 -6.25
CA GLY A 135 3.91 -2.07 -5.25
C GLY A 135 2.40 -2.32 -5.31
N LYS A 136 1.92 -3.40 -4.70
CA LYS A 136 0.49 -3.75 -4.67
C LYS A 136 0.12 -4.59 -3.46
N PHE A 137 -1.16 -4.56 -3.09
CA PHE A 137 -1.74 -5.54 -2.18
C PHE A 137 -3.07 -6.07 -2.73
N ILE A 138 -3.41 -7.31 -2.38
CA ILE A 138 -4.70 -7.94 -2.70
C ILE A 138 -5.69 -7.56 -1.60
N ILE A 139 -6.89 -7.14 -2.00
CA ILE A 139 -7.99 -6.89 -1.06
C ILE A 139 -8.45 -8.26 -0.53
N LYS A 140 -8.25 -8.49 0.77
CA LYS A 140 -8.66 -9.71 1.48
C LYS A 140 -10.14 -9.68 1.87
#